data_AF-A0A0S4JMZ8-F1
#
_entry.id   AF-A0A0S4JMZ8-F1
#
_cell.length_a   1.000
_cell.length_b   1.000
_cell.length_c   1.000
_cell.angle_alpha   90.00
_cell.angle_beta   90.00
_cell.angle_gamma   90.00
#
_symmetry.space_group_name_H-M   'P 1'
#
loop_
_entity.id
_entity.type
_entity.pdbx_description
1 polymer ?
#
loop_
_entity_poly.entity_id
_entity_poly.type
_entity_poly.pdbx_seq_one_letter_code
_entity_poly.pdbx_strand_id
1 'polypeptide(L)'
;MLQIGRVLEFLHSKVGMTLLQLSPSSIIITPTGDWKLADMTHSVTFSNATADGFGLLSALPASTGSLFMSAAAPVLDYTAPEVVAGFEKLAADQQAASVVTSKPAMPDLFDFASTTSSPPKVGPVFGDSDVFSFILTTAAVVEGTRVINTGGELAVYHRQVNAEANQTIRRLFPQWIPSGASLASLPRATLGQILQTECFASREVRLLSELPQLLSMEPRAKLTLLKGFHDEIARGAFASNLLQTWIIPPLLQQTSDERMVKFVVPILLEASFTLTRASFDRALRPFLTTILARAIAVSTKDVTPDPISVTLLAQLIDKFPRFWEQFSSPKDVQGLLGPLLSSGLLSARIAHDGKESVGQSLKAMELLLAKVDRAFPSADHIARDILSGLISAPEEAPRGLRCLEKLLPCTTREGRERELEPKLVAGLQEMCKTTAVSPHDVEQLLKVLMSIVAESTVEHVATVTLPLLCPLLIIRHVTVREHISKYVNELVQLVIRKRSQEEQEDERRKQQASAAFVTAPSAAERHQTLTGMSDGSNATSFFASQSPAQSRLPPPIHREDPNSLFGDMKSAPPVPSQAQPPKHAGYDDVFGF
;
A
#
# COMPACT_ATOMS: atom_id res chain seq x y z
N MET A 1 -16.80 0.29 18.76
CA MET A 1 -18.10 0.03 19.42
C MET A 1 -18.79 -1.26 19.01
N LEU A 2 -19.02 -1.61 17.72
CA LEU A 2 -19.72 -2.86 17.36
C LEU A 2 -19.18 -4.13 18.04
N GLN A 3 -17.85 -4.30 18.13
CA GLN A 3 -17.22 -5.42 18.85
C GLN A 3 -17.70 -5.51 20.31
N ILE A 4 -17.73 -4.37 21.03
CA ILE A 4 -18.20 -4.29 22.42
C ILE A 4 -19.69 -4.62 22.53
N GLY A 5 -20.51 -4.16 21.57
CA GLY A 5 -21.93 -4.51 21.50
C GLY A 5 -22.15 -6.02 21.33
N ARG A 6 -21.40 -6.68 20.44
CA ARG A 6 -21.47 -8.14 20.28
C ARG A 6 -20.98 -8.91 21.53
N VAL A 7 -19.99 -8.37 22.25
CA VAL A 7 -19.56 -8.94 23.54
C VAL A 7 -20.66 -8.83 24.59
N LEU A 8 -21.30 -7.66 24.74
CA LEU A 8 -22.43 -7.45 25.64
C LEU A 8 -23.62 -8.36 25.29
N GLU A 9 -23.97 -8.48 24.01
CA GLU A 9 -25.03 -9.39 23.56
C GLU A 9 -24.72 -10.86 23.89
N PHE A 10 -23.45 -11.28 23.78
CA PHE A 10 -23.00 -12.60 24.22
C PHE A 10 -23.09 -12.76 25.75
N LEU A 11 -22.69 -11.75 26.53
CA LEU A 11 -22.82 -11.76 27.99
C LEU A 11 -24.28 -11.89 28.43
N HIS A 12 -25.18 -11.11 27.83
CA HIS A 12 -26.63 -11.15 28.12
C HIS A 12 -27.24 -12.49 27.71
N SER A 13 -26.97 -12.98 26.49
CA SER A 13 -27.70 -14.10 25.89
C SER A 13 -27.10 -15.49 26.12
N LYS A 14 -25.79 -15.60 26.42
CA LYS A 14 -25.07 -16.88 26.60
C LYS A 14 -24.51 -17.07 28.00
N VAL A 15 -23.94 -16.02 28.59
CA VAL A 15 -23.39 -16.09 29.95
C VAL A 15 -24.47 -15.84 31.01
N GLY A 16 -25.48 -15.04 30.67
CA GLY A 16 -26.53 -14.64 31.60
C GLY A 16 -26.00 -13.64 32.63
N MET A 17 -25.31 -12.60 32.17
CA MET A 17 -24.61 -11.64 33.02
C MET A 17 -24.68 -10.22 32.44
N THR A 18 -24.84 -9.22 33.31
CA THR A 18 -24.89 -7.78 33.02
C THR A 18 -23.71 -7.08 33.68
N LEU A 19 -23.18 -6.00 33.10
CA LEU A 19 -22.04 -5.25 33.65
C LEU A 19 -22.44 -4.18 34.67
N LEU A 20 -23.67 -3.65 34.59
CA LEU A 20 -24.24 -2.52 35.34
C LEU A 20 -23.57 -1.17 35.08
N GLN A 21 -22.34 -1.17 34.58
CA GLN A 21 -21.61 -0.02 34.10
C GLN A 21 -20.71 -0.42 32.93
N LEU A 22 -20.93 0.20 31.77
CA LEU A 22 -19.94 0.28 30.70
C LEU A 22 -19.45 1.73 30.60
N SER A 23 -18.13 1.92 30.67
CA SER A 23 -17.49 3.22 30.49
C SER A 23 -16.37 3.13 29.44
N PRO A 24 -15.88 4.26 28.88
CA PRO A 24 -14.70 4.26 28.01
C PRO A 24 -13.46 3.63 28.66
N SER A 25 -13.29 3.79 29.98
CA SER A 25 -12.22 3.15 30.77
C SER A 25 -12.37 1.63 30.89
N SER A 26 -13.57 1.09 30.70
CA SER A 26 -13.85 -0.36 30.69
C SER A 26 -13.43 -1.03 29.38
N ILE A 27 -13.01 -0.25 28.37
CA ILE A 27 -12.65 -0.70 27.02
C ILE A 27 -11.15 -0.52 26.80
N ILE A 28 -10.48 -1.58 26.33
CA ILE A 28 -9.09 -1.54 25.87
C ILE A 28 -9.02 -1.79 24.36
N ILE A 29 -8.07 -1.13 23.70
CA ILE A 29 -7.74 -1.37 22.29
C ILE A 29 -6.42 -2.13 22.24
N THR A 30 -6.40 -3.31 21.63
CA THR A 30 -5.19 -4.11 21.48
C THR A 30 -4.23 -3.51 20.44
N PRO A 31 -2.95 -3.97 20.38
CA PRO A 31 -2.04 -3.62 19.29
C PRO A 31 -2.54 -4.03 17.89
N THR A 32 -3.45 -5.01 17.80
CA THR A 32 -4.16 -5.40 16.57
C THR A 32 -5.34 -4.49 16.22
N GLY A 33 -5.70 -3.54 17.09
CA GLY A 33 -6.84 -2.64 16.91
C GLY A 33 -8.19 -3.22 17.37
N ASP A 34 -8.21 -4.39 18.02
CA ASP A 34 -9.42 -4.98 18.58
C ASP A 34 -9.87 -4.24 19.84
N TRP A 35 -11.16 -3.91 19.89
CA TRP A 35 -11.81 -3.33 21.07
C TRP A 35 -12.29 -4.47 21.96
N LYS A 36 -11.68 -4.60 23.14
CA LYS A 36 -12.02 -5.61 24.14
C LYS A 36 -12.57 -4.96 25.40
N LEU A 37 -13.51 -5.64 26.04
CA LEU A 37 -13.95 -5.31 27.39
C LEU A 37 -12.90 -5.81 28.39
N ALA A 38 -12.50 -4.97 29.35
CA ALA A 38 -11.48 -5.28 30.35
C ALA A 38 -12.00 -5.21 31.79
N ASP A 39 -12.95 -4.33 32.07
CA ASP A 39 -13.53 -4.16 33.40
C ASP A 39 -14.85 -4.92 33.52
N MET A 40 -14.95 -5.69 34.61
CA MET A 40 -16.09 -6.52 34.98
C MET A 40 -16.40 -6.40 36.49
N THR A 41 -15.85 -5.39 37.17
CA THR A 41 -15.87 -5.24 38.63
C THR A 41 -17.28 -5.12 39.20
N HIS A 42 -18.21 -4.56 38.42
CA HIS A 42 -19.62 -4.38 38.78
C HIS A 42 -20.55 -5.41 38.12
N SER A 43 -19.99 -6.43 37.46
CA SER A 43 -20.79 -7.41 36.73
C SER A 43 -21.52 -8.41 37.64
N VAL A 44 -22.71 -8.82 37.19
CA VAL A 44 -23.71 -9.54 37.98
C VAL A 44 -24.37 -10.62 37.13
N THR A 45 -24.51 -11.83 37.66
CA THR A 45 -25.14 -12.98 36.98
C THR A 45 -26.63 -13.11 37.31
N PHE A 46 -27.44 -13.47 36.31
CA PHE A 46 -28.89 -13.66 36.45
C PHE A 46 -29.26 -14.84 37.36
N SER A 47 -28.37 -15.84 37.52
CA SER A 47 -28.60 -16.97 38.44
C SER A 47 -28.74 -16.56 39.90
N ASN A 48 -28.19 -15.40 40.27
CA ASN A 48 -28.17 -14.88 41.64
C ASN A 48 -29.23 -13.80 41.86
N ALA A 49 -29.98 -13.42 40.82
CA ALA A 49 -31.15 -12.57 40.93
C ALA A 49 -32.34 -13.43 41.36
N THR A 50 -32.70 -13.37 42.64
CA THR A 50 -34.00 -13.87 43.12
C THR A 50 -35.14 -13.12 42.41
N ALA A 51 -36.37 -13.65 42.50
CA ALA A 51 -37.54 -13.10 41.79
C ALA A 51 -37.81 -11.61 42.06
N ASP A 52 -37.31 -11.10 43.18
CA ASP A 52 -37.45 -9.72 43.68
C ASP A 52 -36.37 -8.77 43.10
N GLY A 53 -35.59 -9.25 42.14
CA GLY A 53 -34.71 -8.46 41.27
C GLY A 53 -33.41 -7.94 41.89
N PHE A 54 -33.31 -7.83 43.22
CA PHE A 54 -32.26 -7.03 43.87
C PHE A 54 -31.44 -7.71 44.98
N GLY A 55 -31.53 -9.03 45.15
CA GLY A 55 -30.73 -9.81 46.11
C GLY A 55 -29.20 -9.76 45.91
N LEU A 56 -28.73 -8.95 44.96
CA LEU A 56 -27.33 -8.72 44.61
C LEU A 56 -26.75 -7.40 45.12
N LEU A 57 -27.55 -6.32 45.25
CA LEU A 57 -27.02 -5.11 45.93
C LEU A 57 -26.83 -5.35 47.43
N SER A 58 -27.58 -6.27 48.02
CA SER A 58 -27.38 -6.76 49.40
C SER A 58 -26.09 -7.57 49.60
N ALA A 59 -25.40 -7.97 48.53
CA ALA A 59 -24.12 -8.68 48.59
C ALA A 59 -22.89 -7.75 48.49
N LEU A 60 -23.09 -6.46 48.17
CA LEU A 60 -22.01 -5.47 48.20
C LEU A 60 -21.62 -5.13 49.64
N PRO A 61 -20.32 -5.02 49.97
CA PRO A 61 -19.86 -4.88 51.35
C PRO A 61 -20.36 -3.57 51.98
N ALA A 62 -21.20 -3.71 53.02
CA ALA A 62 -21.77 -2.60 53.78
C ALA A 62 -20.73 -1.96 54.72
N SER A 63 -19.82 -1.15 54.16
CA SER A 63 -18.88 -0.32 54.93
C SER A 63 -19.00 1.15 54.57
N THR A 64 -19.78 1.86 55.39
CA THR A 64 -19.68 3.31 55.70
C THR A 64 -19.65 4.33 54.55
N GLY A 65 -20.74 5.10 54.43
CA GLY A 65 -20.68 6.49 53.96
C GLY A 65 -20.60 6.69 52.44
N SER A 66 -21.76 6.67 51.78
CA SER A 66 -21.94 6.80 50.32
C SER A 66 -21.30 5.69 49.50
N LEU A 67 -22.17 4.79 48.99
CA LEU A 67 -21.83 3.76 48.01
C LEU A 67 -21.21 4.35 46.72
N PHE A 68 -21.45 5.64 46.44
CA PHE A 68 -20.87 6.38 45.32
C PHE A 68 -19.55 7.12 45.63
N MET A 69 -19.08 7.11 46.88
CA MET A 69 -17.76 7.70 47.26
C MET A 69 -16.72 6.66 47.68
N SER A 70 -17.05 5.37 47.59
CA SER A 70 -16.04 4.31 47.58
C SER A 70 -15.13 4.48 46.36
N ALA A 71 -13.83 4.19 46.50
CA ALA A 71 -12.92 4.08 45.34
C ALA A 71 -13.31 2.92 44.39
N ALA A 72 -14.17 2.00 44.84
CA ALA A 72 -14.79 0.94 44.06
C ALA A 72 -16.28 1.23 43.75
N ALA A 73 -16.70 2.51 43.77
CA ALA A 73 -18.01 2.93 43.31
C ALA A 73 -18.11 2.91 41.77
N PRO A 74 -19.28 2.58 41.20
CA PRO A 74 -19.48 2.71 39.77
C PRO A 74 -19.47 4.19 39.33
N VAL A 75 -18.94 4.46 38.14
CA VAL A 75 -18.82 5.83 37.60
C VAL A 75 -20.20 6.35 37.19
N LEU A 76 -20.74 7.24 38.01
CA LEU A 76 -22.08 7.81 37.89
C LEU A 76 -22.41 8.37 36.49
N ASP A 77 -21.42 8.97 35.80
CA ASP A 77 -21.57 9.49 34.42
C ASP A 77 -22.10 8.46 33.40
N TYR A 78 -21.92 7.16 33.66
CA TYR A 78 -22.33 6.06 32.77
C TYR A 78 -23.31 5.07 33.41
N THR A 79 -23.56 5.15 34.72
CA THR A 79 -24.49 4.26 35.44
C THR A 79 -25.94 4.58 35.07
N ALA A 80 -26.78 3.55 34.90
CA ALA A 80 -28.17 3.73 34.50
C ALA A 80 -29.07 4.25 35.66
N PRO A 81 -30.10 5.08 35.38
CA PRO A 81 -30.90 5.75 36.43
C PRO A 81 -31.57 4.80 37.42
N GLU A 82 -32.03 3.64 36.95
CA GLU A 82 -32.63 2.60 37.79
C GLU A 82 -31.62 1.92 38.72
N VAL A 83 -30.35 1.80 38.31
CA VAL A 83 -29.26 1.31 39.15
C VAL A 83 -28.91 2.38 40.21
N VAL A 84 -28.87 3.65 39.81
CA VAL A 84 -28.64 4.78 40.72
C VAL A 84 -29.72 4.88 41.79
N ALA A 85 -31.00 4.85 41.41
CA ALA A 85 -32.13 4.87 42.34
C ALA A 85 -32.13 3.66 43.30
N GLY A 86 -31.67 2.50 42.83
CA GLY A 86 -31.47 1.31 43.67
C GLY A 86 -30.41 1.52 44.76
N PHE A 87 -29.29 2.17 44.43
CA PHE A 87 -28.26 2.53 45.39
C PHE A 87 -28.71 3.64 46.36
N GLU A 88 -29.46 4.64 45.90
CA GLU A 88 -30.08 5.66 46.76
C GLU A 88 -30.99 5.02 47.82
N LYS A 89 -31.89 4.13 47.39
CA LYS A 89 -32.84 3.46 48.28
C LYS A 89 -32.11 2.57 49.29
N LEU A 90 -31.11 1.79 48.86
CA LEU A 90 -30.28 0.99 49.77
C LEU A 90 -29.56 1.86 50.81
N ALA A 91 -29.05 3.03 50.41
CA ALA A 91 -28.40 3.97 51.33
C ALA A 91 -29.40 4.56 52.35
N ALA A 92 -30.62 4.91 51.91
CA ALA A 92 -31.69 5.38 52.79
C ALA A 92 -32.14 4.29 53.78
N ASP A 93 -32.33 3.06 53.32
CA ASP A 93 -32.72 1.91 54.15
C ASP A 93 -31.63 1.57 55.18
N GLN A 94 -30.35 1.64 54.81
CA GLN A 94 -29.22 1.48 55.75
C GLN A 94 -29.18 2.60 56.81
N GLN A 95 -29.44 3.85 56.42
CA GLN A 95 -29.52 4.96 57.38
C GLN A 95 -30.69 4.77 58.36
N ALA A 96 -31.87 4.40 57.86
CA ALA A 96 -33.03 4.10 58.69
C ALA A 96 -32.78 2.92 59.66
N ALA A 97 -32.14 1.84 59.19
CA ALA A 97 -31.78 0.69 60.01
C ALA A 97 -30.76 1.02 61.12
N SER A 98 -29.89 2.02 60.90
CA SER A 98 -28.91 2.45 61.93
C SER A 98 -29.54 3.14 63.14
N VAL A 99 -30.77 3.64 63.01
CA VAL A 99 -31.49 4.39 64.05
C VAL A 99 -32.38 3.49 64.92
N VAL A 100 -32.67 2.26 64.48
CA VAL A 100 -33.61 1.35 65.18
C VAL A 100 -32.94 0.02 65.52
N THR A 101 -32.63 -0.19 66.81
CA THR A 101 -31.95 -1.39 67.33
C THR A 101 -32.84 -2.64 67.41
N SER A 102 -33.74 -2.85 66.46
CA SER A 102 -34.57 -4.06 66.37
C SER A 102 -34.49 -4.68 64.97
N LYS A 103 -33.84 -5.84 64.92
CA LYS A 103 -33.81 -6.86 63.85
C LYS A 103 -34.68 -6.53 62.61
N PRO A 104 -34.10 -6.07 61.49
CA PRO A 104 -34.86 -5.71 60.30
C PRO A 104 -35.42 -6.97 59.62
N ALA A 105 -36.71 -6.95 59.30
CA ALA A 105 -37.23 -7.70 58.16
C ALA A 105 -36.94 -6.86 56.91
N MET A 106 -36.37 -7.45 55.85
CA MET A 106 -36.12 -6.70 54.62
C MET A 106 -37.45 -6.28 53.97
N PRO A 107 -37.68 -4.99 53.70
CA PRO A 107 -38.81 -4.55 52.91
C PRO A 107 -38.57 -4.85 51.43
N ASP A 108 -39.64 -5.22 50.72
CA ASP A 108 -39.57 -5.55 49.30
C ASP A 108 -39.24 -4.29 48.47
N LEU A 109 -38.21 -4.39 47.62
CA LEU A 109 -37.58 -3.20 47.05
C LEU A 109 -38.34 -2.64 45.82
N PHE A 110 -39.22 -3.43 45.21
CA PHE A 110 -39.88 -3.11 43.93
C PHE A 110 -41.41 -3.09 43.94
N ASP A 111 -42.02 -2.69 45.07
CA ASP A 111 -43.46 -2.35 45.10
C ASP A 111 -43.75 -0.98 44.42
N PHE A 112 -43.24 -0.78 43.20
CA PHE A 112 -43.43 0.41 42.38
C PHE A 112 -44.79 0.42 41.66
N ALA A 113 -45.75 -0.41 42.11
CA ALA A 113 -47.06 -0.58 41.50
C ALA A 113 -48.18 -0.89 42.53
N SER A 114 -48.24 -0.16 43.65
CA SER A 114 -49.29 -0.37 44.68
C SER A 114 -50.21 0.82 44.96
N THR A 115 -50.66 1.53 43.92
CA THR A 115 -52.00 2.17 43.93
C THR A 115 -52.84 1.91 42.68
N THR A 116 -52.78 0.71 42.11
CA THR A 116 -53.89 0.08 41.35
C THR A 116 -53.67 -1.43 41.24
N SER A 117 -54.75 -2.21 41.29
CA SER A 117 -54.70 -3.67 41.47
C SER A 117 -54.45 -4.46 40.18
N SER A 118 -53.22 -4.41 39.64
CA SER A 118 -52.73 -5.43 38.70
C SER A 118 -51.21 -5.59 38.81
N PRO A 119 -50.67 -6.84 38.75
CA PRO A 119 -49.24 -7.07 38.90
C PRO A 119 -48.47 -6.54 37.66
N PRO A 120 -47.43 -5.71 37.84
CA PRO A 120 -46.58 -5.28 36.73
C PRO A 120 -45.79 -6.48 36.20
N LYS A 121 -46.10 -6.92 34.99
CA LYS A 121 -45.61 -8.19 34.42
C LYS A 121 -44.18 -8.17 33.88
N VAL A 122 -43.42 -7.11 34.16
CA VAL A 122 -42.07 -6.89 33.61
C VAL A 122 -41.20 -6.28 34.72
N GLY A 123 -40.46 -7.12 35.43
CA GLY A 123 -39.30 -6.66 36.20
C GLY A 123 -38.27 -6.03 35.25
N PRO A 124 -37.39 -5.13 35.74
CA PRO A 124 -36.42 -4.46 34.89
C PRO A 124 -35.60 -5.49 34.11
N VAL A 125 -35.64 -5.41 32.78
CA VAL A 125 -34.82 -6.26 31.92
C VAL A 125 -33.37 -5.84 32.17
N PHE A 126 -32.63 -6.61 32.96
CA PHE A 126 -31.32 -6.20 33.49
C PHE A 126 -30.35 -5.66 32.42
N GLY A 127 -30.41 -6.18 31.19
CA GLY A 127 -29.65 -5.69 30.04
C GLY A 127 -29.92 -4.23 29.63
N ASP A 128 -31.04 -3.62 30.03
CA ASP A 128 -31.36 -2.21 29.75
C ASP A 128 -30.35 -1.25 30.41
N SER A 129 -29.74 -1.64 31.53
CA SER A 129 -28.69 -0.86 32.21
C SER A 129 -27.39 -0.80 31.41
N ASP A 130 -26.98 -1.94 30.83
CA ASP A 130 -25.85 -2.03 29.91
C ASP A 130 -26.15 -1.32 28.58
N VAL A 131 -27.40 -1.37 28.10
CA VAL A 131 -27.84 -0.60 26.91
C VAL A 131 -27.67 0.90 27.14
N PHE A 132 -28.11 1.43 28.28
CA PHE A 132 -27.91 2.84 28.65
C PHE A 132 -26.43 3.22 28.65
N SER A 133 -25.62 2.41 29.34
CA SER A 133 -24.17 2.57 29.44
C SER A 133 -23.48 2.51 28.07
N PHE A 134 -23.93 1.61 27.19
CA PHE A 134 -23.44 1.43 25.82
C PHE A 134 -23.77 2.61 24.91
N ILE A 135 -24.98 3.16 25.03
CA ILE A 135 -25.40 4.36 24.28
C ILE A 135 -24.53 5.55 24.67
N LEU A 136 -24.38 5.83 25.98
CA LEU A 136 -23.54 6.93 26.46
C LEU A 136 -22.07 6.74 26.11
N THR A 137 -21.51 5.54 26.28
CA THR A 137 -20.14 5.23 25.90
C THR A 137 -19.92 5.39 24.39
N THR A 138 -20.88 4.98 23.55
CA THR A 138 -20.76 5.15 22.10
C THR A 138 -20.79 6.62 21.70
N ALA A 139 -21.68 7.42 22.27
CA ALA A 139 -21.70 8.86 22.03
C ALA A 139 -20.43 9.55 22.52
N ALA A 140 -19.91 9.18 23.70
CA ALA A 140 -18.66 9.72 24.22
C ALA A 140 -17.44 9.39 23.32
N VAL A 141 -17.42 8.19 22.73
CA VAL A 141 -16.41 7.78 21.75
C VAL A 141 -16.52 8.56 20.43
N VAL A 142 -17.74 8.89 19.99
CA VAL A 142 -17.96 9.65 18.74
C VAL A 142 -17.67 11.14 18.91
N GLU A 143 -18.04 11.76 20.03
CA GLU A 143 -17.73 13.16 20.34
C GLU A 143 -16.29 13.38 20.81
N GLY A 144 -15.57 12.32 21.19
CA GLY A 144 -14.26 12.42 21.84
C GLY A 144 -14.28 13.09 23.23
N THR A 145 -15.46 13.27 23.82
CA THR A 145 -15.69 13.97 25.09
C THR A 145 -16.75 13.24 25.92
N ARG A 146 -16.82 13.49 27.24
CA ARG A 146 -17.89 12.89 28.07
C ARG A 146 -19.23 13.56 27.77
N VAL A 147 -20.27 12.77 27.55
CA VAL A 147 -21.65 13.24 27.33
C VAL A 147 -22.28 13.81 28.60
N ILE A 148 -21.88 13.27 29.75
CA ILE A 148 -22.30 13.66 31.10
C ILE A 148 -21.03 13.84 31.93
N ASN A 149 -21.00 14.85 32.81
CA ASN A 149 -19.91 15.02 33.77
C ASN A 149 -20.50 15.48 35.11
N THR A 150 -20.84 14.51 35.93
CA THR A 150 -21.54 14.70 37.20
C THR A 150 -20.62 15.17 38.33
N GLY A 151 -19.31 14.91 38.22
CA GLY A 151 -18.38 15.01 39.36
C GLY A 151 -18.71 14.06 40.52
N GLY A 152 -19.59 13.07 40.32
CA GLY A 152 -20.18 12.25 41.38
C GLY A 152 -21.37 12.90 42.10
N GLU A 153 -21.83 14.09 41.67
CA GLU A 153 -22.98 14.76 42.26
C GLU A 153 -24.31 14.29 41.63
N LEU A 154 -25.19 13.77 42.49
CA LEU A 154 -26.43 13.12 42.10
C LEU A 154 -27.51 14.07 41.58
N ALA A 155 -27.57 15.30 42.12
CA ALA A 155 -28.45 16.34 41.60
C ALA A 155 -28.06 16.78 40.18
N VAL A 156 -26.74 16.84 39.90
CA VAL A 156 -26.20 17.12 38.57
C VAL A 156 -26.51 15.96 37.62
N TYR A 157 -26.32 14.71 38.06
CA TYR A 157 -26.66 13.51 37.29
C TYR A 157 -28.10 13.53 36.75
N HIS A 158 -29.11 13.67 37.62
CA HIS A 158 -30.51 13.65 37.17
C HIS A 158 -30.84 14.79 36.20
N ARG A 159 -30.20 15.95 36.34
CA ARG A 159 -30.34 17.08 35.40
C ARG A 159 -29.70 16.78 34.05
N GLN A 160 -28.45 16.30 34.04
CA GLN A 160 -27.69 16.06 32.80
C GLN A 160 -28.23 14.86 32.01
N VAL A 161 -28.62 13.77 32.67
CA VAL A 161 -29.25 12.61 31.99
C VAL A 161 -30.52 13.03 31.25
N ASN A 162 -31.39 13.81 31.90
CA ASN A 162 -32.67 14.19 31.32
C ASN A 162 -32.57 15.27 30.23
N ALA A 163 -31.57 16.16 30.30
CA ALA A 163 -31.36 17.23 29.34
C ALA A 163 -30.21 16.95 28.35
N GLU A 164 -28.97 17.04 28.83
CA GLU A 164 -27.74 17.05 28.01
C GLU A 164 -27.52 15.73 27.27
N ALA A 165 -27.71 14.59 27.95
CA ALA A 165 -27.57 13.28 27.34
C ALA A 165 -28.66 13.03 26.30
N ASN A 166 -29.93 13.26 26.64
CA ASN A 166 -31.04 13.16 25.69
C ASN A 166 -30.83 14.02 24.44
N GLN A 167 -30.39 15.27 24.60
CA GLN A 167 -30.09 16.16 23.48
C GLN A 167 -28.95 15.62 22.61
N THR A 168 -27.87 15.13 23.23
CA THR A 168 -26.68 14.61 22.53
C THR A 168 -26.99 13.32 21.78
N ILE A 169 -27.66 12.36 22.40
CA ILE A 169 -28.05 11.11 21.74
C ILE A 169 -29.07 11.37 20.63
N ARG A 170 -30.04 12.27 20.81
CA ARG A 170 -30.97 12.63 19.73
C ARG A 170 -30.30 13.31 18.54
N ARG A 171 -29.21 14.05 18.76
CA ARG A 171 -28.40 14.66 17.69
C ARG A 171 -27.59 13.62 16.91
N LEU A 172 -26.99 12.65 17.61
CA LEU A 172 -26.09 11.65 17.01
C LEU A 172 -26.80 10.42 16.45
N PHE A 173 -27.80 9.93 17.18
CA PHE A 173 -28.48 8.66 16.95
C PHE A 173 -29.99 8.82 17.15
N PRO A 174 -30.68 9.66 16.33
CA PRO A 174 -32.12 9.92 16.47
C PRO A 174 -32.97 8.64 16.45
N GLN A 175 -32.50 7.58 15.78
CA GLN A 175 -33.15 6.27 15.70
C GLN A 175 -33.03 5.40 16.97
N TRP A 176 -32.18 5.75 17.95
CA TRP A 176 -32.03 4.96 19.18
C TRP A 176 -33.00 5.37 20.29
N ILE A 177 -33.56 6.59 20.24
CA ILE A 177 -34.55 7.09 21.21
C ILE A 177 -35.80 7.53 20.45
N PRO A 178 -36.92 6.78 20.53
CA PRO A 178 -38.19 7.15 19.89
C PRO A 178 -38.61 8.60 20.18
N SER A 179 -39.31 9.23 19.23
CA SER A 179 -39.84 10.59 19.39
C SER A 179 -40.68 10.71 20.67
N GLY A 180 -40.26 11.58 21.58
CA GLY A 180 -40.90 11.78 22.89
C GLY A 180 -40.39 10.91 24.05
N ALA A 181 -39.64 9.83 23.80
CA ALA A 181 -39.03 9.01 24.86
C ALA A 181 -37.78 9.68 25.50
N SER A 182 -37.41 9.25 26.70
CA SER A 182 -36.14 9.64 27.35
C SER A 182 -35.18 8.45 27.34
N LEU A 183 -33.87 8.69 27.26
CA LEU A 183 -32.85 7.67 27.52
C LEU A 183 -33.01 7.07 28.94
N ALA A 184 -33.51 7.87 29.89
CA ALA A 184 -33.79 7.42 31.24
C ALA A 184 -35.04 6.51 31.34
N SER A 185 -36.01 6.63 30.44
CA SER A 185 -37.25 5.85 30.52
C SER A 185 -37.07 4.41 30.05
N LEU A 186 -37.77 3.49 30.71
CA LEU A 186 -37.89 2.08 30.35
C LEU A 186 -39.22 1.83 29.62
N PRO A 187 -39.33 0.81 28.75
CA PRO A 187 -38.23 -0.06 28.28
C PRO A 187 -37.33 0.66 27.26
N ARG A 188 -36.05 0.29 27.22
CA ARG A 188 -35.11 0.78 26.20
C ARG A 188 -35.13 -0.08 24.93
N ALA A 189 -34.56 0.43 23.83
CA ALA A 189 -34.33 -0.39 22.65
C ALA A 189 -33.31 -1.50 22.99
N THR A 190 -33.57 -2.73 22.58
CA THR A 190 -32.65 -3.84 22.90
C THR A 190 -31.32 -3.66 22.18
N LEU A 191 -30.24 -4.22 22.74
CA LEU A 191 -28.92 -4.11 22.12
C LEU A 191 -28.91 -4.67 20.68
N GLY A 192 -29.62 -5.77 20.43
CA GLY A 192 -29.80 -6.31 19.08
C GLY A 192 -30.50 -5.34 18.11
N GLN A 193 -31.50 -4.59 18.57
CA GLN A 193 -32.14 -3.53 17.76
C GLN A 193 -31.14 -2.40 17.46
N ILE A 194 -30.37 -1.95 18.45
CA ILE A 194 -29.36 -0.91 18.30
C ILE A 194 -28.28 -1.33 17.30
N LEU A 195 -27.77 -2.55 17.40
CA LEU A 195 -26.74 -3.09 16.49
C LEU A 195 -27.23 -3.34 15.06
N GLN A 196 -28.55 -3.37 14.83
CA GLN A 196 -29.17 -3.44 13.50
C GLN A 196 -29.38 -2.04 12.86
N THR A 197 -29.17 -0.94 13.59
CA THR A 197 -29.32 0.41 13.04
C THR A 197 -28.20 0.74 12.04
N GLU A 198 -28.47 1.67 11.12
CA GLU A 198 -27.61 1.96 9.96
C GLU A 198 -26.13 2.23 10.29
N CYS A 199 -25.84 2.87 11.43
CA CYS A 199 -24.47 3.15 11.88
C CYS A 199 -23.64 1.91 12.23
N PHE A 200 -24.28 0.76 12.50
CA PHE A 200 -23.62 -0.53 12.72
C PHE A 200 -23.92 -1.55 11.61
N ALA A 201 -25.00 -1.33 10.85
CA ALA A 201 -25.40 -2.14 9.71
C ALA A 201 -24.89 -1.59 8.37
N SER A 202 -23.97 -0.62 8.36
CA SER A 202 -23.38 -0.03 7.15
C SER A 202 -22.56 -1.05 6.33
N ARG A 203 -22.31 -0.78 5.04
CA ARG A 203 -21.63 -1.72 4.14
C ARG A 203 -20.19 -1.97 4.60
N GLU A 204 -19.49 -0.91 4.98
CA GLU A 204 -18.10 -0.92 5.46
C GLU A 204 -17.96 -1.80 6.71
N VAL A 205 -18.90 -1.65 7.65
CA VAL A 205 -18.92 -2.40 8.92
C VAL A 205 -19.25 -3.88 8.69
N ARG A 206 -20.16 -4.20 7.76
CA ARG A 206 -20.42 -5.59 7.36
C ARG A 206 -19.17 -6.25 6.77
N LEU A 207 -18.53 -5.61 5.78
CA LEU A 207 -17.29 -6.09 5.15
C LEU A 207 -16.19 -6.35 6.18
N LEU A 208 -15.94 -5.40 7.10
CA LEU A 208 -15.00 -5.57 8.21
C LEU A 208 -15.37 -6.73 9.15
N SER A 209 -16.66 -7.00 9.34
CA SER A 209 -17.12 -8.09 10.21
C SER A 209 -17.05 -9.48 9.57
N GLU A 210 -17.05 -9.56 8.24
CA GLU A 210 -16.85 -10.79 7.46
C GLU A 210 -15.36 -11.09 7.22
N LEU A 211 -14.51 -10.05 7.22
CA LEU A 211 -13.07 -10.15 6.94
C LEU A 211 -12.31 -11.25 7.74
N PRO A 212 -12.57 -11.50 9.04
CA PRO A 212 -11.89 -12.59 9.76
C PRO A 212 -12.17 -13.98 9.17
N GLN A 213 -13.28 -14.14 8.43
CA GLN A 213 -13.68 -15.40 7.79
C GLN A 213 -13.12 -15.54 6.36
N LEU A 214 -12.43 -14.52 5.82
CA LEU A 214 -11.93 -14.47 4.44
C LEU A 214 -11.11 -15.71 4.03
N LEU A 215 -10.36 -16.32 4.96
CA LEU A 215 -9.59 -17.55 4.72
C LEU A 215 -10.48 -18.78 4.56
N SER A 216 -11.54 -18.89 5.36
CA SER A 216 -12.48 -20.02 5.41
C SER A 216 -13.67 -19.92 4.45
N MET A 217 -13.91 -18.75 3.85
CA MET A 217 -15.02 -18.53 2.92
C MET A 217 -14.83 -19.26 1.58
N GLU A 218 -15.95 -19.74 1.02
CA GLU A 218 -16.00 -20.26 -0.35
C GLU A 218 -15.48 -19.24 -1.37
N PRO A 219 -14.87 -19.68 -2.49
CA PRO A 219 -14.29 -18.78 -3.50
C PRO A 219 -15.27 -17.72 -4.03
N ARG A 220 -16.54 -18.07 -4.24
CA ARG A 220 -17.57 -17.12 -4.73
C ARG A 220 -17.87 -16.03 -3.69
N ALA A 221 -18.06 -16.40 -2.43
CA ALA A 221 -18.28 -15.46 -1.34
C ALA A 221 -17.04 -14.58 -1.11
N LYS A 222 -15.85 -15.18 -1.18
CA LYS A 222 -14.56 -14.48 -1.10
C LYS A 222 -14.43 -13.40 -2.19
N LEU A 223 -14.75 -13.71 -3.45
CA LEU A 223 -14.71 -12.73 -4.55
C LEU A 223 -15.72 -11.59 -4.36
N THR A 224 -16.93 -11.88 -3.86
CA THR A 224 -17.93 -10.85 -3.53
C THR A 224 -17.45 -9.92 -2.41
N LEU A 225 -16.86 -10.47 -1.35
CA LEU A 225 -16.27 -9.72 -0.24
C LEU A 225 -15.10 -8.85 -0.70
N LEU A 226 -14.18 -9.41 -1.50
CA LEU A 226 -13.04 -8.69 -2.09
C LEU A 226 -13.50 -7.55 -3.02
N LYS A 227 -14.52 -7.77 -3.85
CA LYS A 227 -15.12 -6.70 -4.67
C LYS A 227 -15.72 -5.59 -3.78
N GLY A 228 -16.38 -5.96 -2.69
CA GLY A 228 -16.87 -5.00 -1.70
C GLY A 228 -15.74 -4.14 -1.10
N PHE A 229 -14.62 -4.76 -0.72
CA PHE A 229 -13.45 -4.03 -0.25
C PHE A 229 -12.84 -3.13 -1.33
N HIS A 230 -12.75 -3.58 -2.59
CA HIS A 230 -12.31 -2.74 -3.70
C HIS A 230 -13.17 -1.46 -3.81
N ASP A 231 -14.49 -1.62 -3.84
CA ASP A 231 -15.44 -0.51 -3.96
C ASP A 231 -15.28 0.51 -2.82
N GLU A 232 -15.25 0.05 -1.57
CA GLU A 232 -15.22 0.95 -0.40
C GLU A 232 -13.84 1.58 -0.16
N ILE A 233 -12.75 0.89 -0.50
CA ILE A 233 -11.40 1.48 -0.44
C ILE A 233 -11.25 2.55 -1.53
N ALA A 234 -11.78 2.32 -2.74
CA ALA A 234 -11.79 3.33 -3.81
C ALA A 234 -12.61 4.58 -3.45
N ARG A 235 -13.63 4.46 -2.58
CA ARG A 235 -14.37 5.61 -2.02
C ARG A 235 -13.67 6.29 -0.83
N GLY A 236 -12.55 5.74 -0.35
CA GLY A 236 -11.87 6.24 0.85
C GLY A 236 -12.63 6.00 2.15
N ALA A 237 -13.51 4.99 2.20
CA ALA A 237 -14.40 4.75 3.34
C ALA A 237 -13.69 4.21 4.60
N PHE A 238 -12.43 3.78 4.48
CA PHE A 238 -11.62 3.25 5.58
C PHE A 238 -10.46 4.18 5.94
N ALA A 239 -10.27 4.40 7.24
CA ALA A 239 -9.11 5.14 7.75
C ALA A 239 -7.80 4.34 7.60
N SER A 240 -6.68 5.04 7.39
CA SER A 240 -5.35 4.45 7.13
C SER A 240 -4.88 3.48 8.23
N ASN A 241 -5.32 3.65 9.48
CA ASN A 241 -5.01 2.73 10.58
C ASN A 241 -5.73 1.39 10.41
N LEU A 242 -7.04 1.39 10.14
CA LEU A 242 -7.83 0.18 9.90
C LEU A 242 -7.32 -0.59 8.67
N LEU A 243 -6.91 0.13 7.63
CA LEU A 243 -6.28 -0.48 6.47
C LEU A 243 -5.00 -1.23 6.86
N GLN A 244 -4.13 -0.57 7.62
CA GLN A 244 -2.84 -1.13 8.05
C GLN A 244 -2.97 -2.31 9.03
N THR A 245 -3.88 -2.25 10.00
CA THR A 245 -3.97 -3.26 11.07
C THR A 245 -4.93 -4.40 10.75
N TRP A 246 -6.04 -4.13 10.05
CA TRP A 246 -7.12 -5.09 9.82
C TRP A 246 -7.20 -5.57 8.38
N ILE A 247 -7.21 -4.67 7.40
CA ILE A 247 -7.56 -5.03 6.01
C ILE A 247 -6.36 -5.62 5.26
N ILE A 248 -5.20 -4.96 5.33
CA ILE A 248 -4.01 -5.36 4.58
C ILE A 248 -3.46 -6.74 5.00
N PRO A 249 -3.29 -7.08 6.29
CA PRO A 249 -2.71 -8.38 6.68
C PRO A 249 -3.44 -9.63 6.14
N PRO A 250 -4.77 -9.79 6.27
CA PRO A 250 -5.47 -10.95 5.71
C PRO A 250 -5.53 -10.94 4.17
N LEU A 251 -5.54 -9.76 3.54
CA LEU A 251 -5.38 -9.65 2.08
C LEU A 251 -4.01 -10.14 1.64
N LEU A 252 -2.93 -9.70 2.26
CA LEU A 252 -1.57 -10.21 2.01
C LEU A 252 -1.51 -11.73 2.20
N GLN A 253 -2.19 -12.28 3.21
CA GLN A 253 -2.25 -13.72 3.40
C GLN A 253 -2.96 -14.45 2.23
N GLN A 254 -4.00 -13.87 1.63
CA GLN A 254 -4.64 -14.44 0.42
C GLN A 254 -3.70 -14.48 -0.80
N THR A 255 -2.66 -13.65 -0.85
CA THR A 255 -1.73 -13.62 -2.00
C THR A 255 -0.83 -14.85 -2.08
N SER A 256 -0.84 -15.69 -1.03
CA SER A 256 -0.29 -17.05 -1.05
C SER A 256 -0.99 -17.97 -2.05
N ASP A 257 -2.25 -17.70 -2.41
CA ASP A 257 -2.96 -18.38 -3.50
C ASP A 257 -2.82 -17.57 -4.79
N GLU A 258 -2.04 -18.10 -5.74
CA GLU A 258 -1.77 -17.44 -7.02
C GLU A 258 -3.04 -17.09 -7.82
N ARG A 259 -4.13 -17.85 -7.63
CA ARG A 259 -5.42 -17.59 -8.28
C ARG A 259 -6.11 -16.35 -7.73
N MET A 260 -5.82 -16.00 -6.47
CA MET A 260 -6.39 -14.85 -5.78
C MET A 260 -5.58 -13.57 -6.00
N VAL A 261 -4.28 -13.66 -6.34
CA VAL A 261 -3.39 -12.51 -6.54
C VAL A 261 -4.00 -11.47 -7.48
N LYS A 262 -4.54 -11.88 -8.64
CA LYS A 262 -5.14 -10.98 -9.63
C LYS A 262 -6.38 -10.19 -9.16
N PHE A 263 -7.02 -10.63 -8.08
CA PHE A 263 -8.16 -9.95 -7.45
C PHE A 263 -7.72 -9.12 -6.23
N VAL A 264 -6.71 -9.59 -5.50
CA VAL A 264 -6.23 -8.95 -4.27
C VAL A 264 -5.29 -7.77 -4.57
N VAL A 265 -4.43 -7.87 -5.59
CA VAL A 265 -3.48 -6.80 -5.93
C VAL A 265 -4.18 -5.47 -6.29
N PRO A 266 -5.25 -5.43 -7.11
CA PRO A 266 -6.01 -4.19 -7.34
C PRO A 266 -6.48 -3.50 -6.04
N ILE A 267 -6.86 -4.27 -5.02
CA ILE A 267 -7.32 -3.79 -3.72
C ILE A 267 -6.16 -3.26 -2.90
N LEU A 268 -5.02 -3.96 -2.88
CA LEU A 268 -3.80 -3.52 -2.20
C LEU A 268 -3.20 -2.27 -2.86
N LEU A 269 -3.29 -2.16 -4.19
CA LEU A 269 -2.91 -0.95 -4.93
C LEU A 269 -3.83 0.22 -4.57
N GLU A 270 -5.15 0.04 -4.55
CA GLU A 270 -6.07 1.10 -4.15
C GLU A 270 -5.85 1.53 -2.69
N ALA A 271 -5.65 0.56 -1.79
CA ALA A 271 -5.27 0.83 -0.41
C ALA A 271 -3.97 1.64 -0.32
N SER A 272 -2.97 1.37 -1.17
CA SER A 272 -1.69 2.11 -1.17
C SER A 272 -1.84 3.60 -1.42
N PHE A 273 -2.88 4.05 -2.14
CA PHE A 273 -3.16 5.47 -2.37
C PHE A 273 -3.83 6.17 -1.18
N THR A 274 -4.42 5.39 -0.27
CA THR A 274 -5.07 5.90 0.96
C THR A 274 -4.16 5.87 2.19
N LEU A 275 -3.02 5.18 2.10
CA LEU A 275 -2.03 5.13 3.19
C LEU A 275 -1.11 6.36 3.19
N THR A 276 -0.73 6.78 4.39
CA THR A 276 0.45 7.65 4.55
C THR A 276 1.71 6.94 4.08
N ARG A 277 2.72 7.67 3.60
CA ARG A 277 3.99 7.10 3.14
C ARG A 277 4.66 6.17 4.17
N ALA A 278 4.62 6.55 5.46
CA ALA A 278 5.17 5.72 6.54
C ALA A 278 4.36 4.43 6.79
N SER A 279 3.03 4.49 6.69
CA SER A 279 2.18 3.29 6.74
C SER A 279 2.39 2.40 5.51
N PHE A 280 2.54 2.99 4.32
CA PHE A 280 2.84 2.29 3.07
C PHE A 280 4.18 1.55 3.12
N ASP A 281 5.25 2.26 3.49
CA ASP A 281 6.61 1.71 3.64
C ASP A 281 6.63 0.50 4.58
N ARG A 282 5.86 0.55 5.67
CA ARG A 282 5.77 -0.52 6.67
C ARG A 282 4.85 -1.68 6.27
N ALA A 283 3.73 -1.42 5.60
CA ALA A 283 2.66 -2.41 5.41
C ALA A 283 2.63 -3.05 4.02
N LEU A 284 2.90 -2.28 2.96
CA LEU A 284 2.70 -2.74 1.56
C LEU A 284 3.97 -2.75 0.72
N ARG A 285 4.92 -1.85 0.98
CA ARG A 285 6.10 -1.69 0.12
C ARG A 285 6.93 -2.98 -0.04
N PRO A 286 7.22 -3.80 0.99
CA PRO A 286 8.00 -5.02 0.80
C PRO A 286 7.32 -6.01 -0.16
N PHE A 287 6.00 -6.17 0.01
CA PHE A 287 5.17 -7.04 -0.83
C PHE A 287 5.08 -6.53 -2.26
N LEU A 288 4.77 -5.25 -2.46
CA LEU A 288 4.68 -4.65 -3.79
C LEU A 288 6.03 -4.67 -4.51
N THR A 289 7.15 -4.41 -3.81
CA THR A 289 8.50 -4.58 -4.38
C THR A 289 8.76 -6.01 -4.85
N THR A 290 8.31 -7.02 -4.08
CA THR A 290 8.43 -8.44 -4.46
C THR A 290 7.60 -8.76 -5.70
N ILE A 291 6.38 -8.24 -5.78
CA ILE A 291 5.49 -8.40 -6.94
C ILE A 291 6.05 -7.70 -8.18
N LEU A 292 6.54 -6.46 -8.05
CA LEU A 292 7.20 -5.74 -9.14
C LEU A 292 8.41 -6.53 -9.65
N ALA A 293 9.29 -7.00 -8.76
CA ALA A 293 10.45 -7.81 -9.12
C ALA A 293 10.06 -9.11 -9.84
N ARG A 294 8.97 -9.79 -9.40
CA ARG A 294 8.43 -10.98 -10.10
C ARG A 294 7.91 -10.62 -11.50
N ALA A 295 7.15 -9.54 -11.64
CA ALA A 295 6.62 -9.09 -12.94
C ALA A 295 7.74 -8.75 -13.94
N ILE A 296 8.76 -8.00 -13.49
CA ILE A 296 9.95 -7.66 -14.28
C ILE A 296 10.69 -8.94 -14.72
N ALA A 297 10.92 -9.88 -13.78
CA ALA A 297 11.67 -11.10 -14.06
C ALA A 297 10.96 -12.07 -15.03
N VAL A 298 9.63 -12.04 -15.11
CA VAL A 298 8.88 -12.83 -16.11
C VAL A 298 9.07 -12.27 -17.52
N SER A 299 9.14 -10.94 -17.68
CA SER A 299 9.29 -10.31 -18.98
C SER A 299 10.70 -10.39 -19.59
N THR A 300 11.74 -10.68 -18.80
CA THR A 300 13.14 -10.72 -19.28
C THR A 300 13.60 -12.09 -19.77
N LYS A 301 12.79 -13.14 -19.56
CA LYS A 301 13.07 -14.49 -20.05
C LYS A 301 12.19 -14.72 -21.29
N ASP A 302 12.76 -15.27 -22.36
CA ASP A 302 12.04 -15.65 -23.60
C ASP A 302 11.06 -16.84 -23.42
N VAL A 303 10.55 -17.04 -22.19
CA VAL A 303 9.54 -18.03 -21.83
C VAL A 303 8.18 -17.36 -22.01
N THR A 304 7.19 -18.11 -22.52
CA THR A 304 5.80 -17.66 -22.62
C THR A 304 5.34 -17.07 -21.28
N PRO A 305 5.00 -15.77 -21.22
CA PRO A 305 4.75 -15.12 -19.94
C PRO A 305 3.48 -15.67 -19.31
N ASP A 306 3.54 -15.94 -18.01
CA ASP A 306 2.38 -16.39 -17.24
C ASP A 306 1.24 -15.34 -17.35
N PRO A 307 0.02 -15.74 -17.76
CA PRO A 307 -1.08 -14.80 -17.96
C PRO A 307 -1.44 -14.00 -16.70
N ILE A 308 -1.23 -14.56 -15.49
CA ILE A 308 -1.44 -13.82 -14.24
C ILE A 308 -0.46 -12.66 -14.14
N SER A 309 0.81 -12.90 -14.46
CA SER A 309 1.87 -11.88 -14.48
C SER A 309 1.63 -10.79 -15.53
N VAL A 310 1.09 -11.13 -16.70
CA VAL A 310 0.69 -10.14 -17.73
C VAL A 310 -0.50 -9.28 -17.27
N THR A 311 -1.56 -9.90 -16.71
CA THR A 311 -2.71 -9.16 -16.17
C THR A 311 -2.30 -8.20 -15.06
N LEU A 312 -1.44 -8.67 -14.15
CA LEU A 312 -0.89 -7.88 -13.05
C LEU A 312 -0.07 -6.68 -13.57
N LEU A 313 0.79 -6.90 -14.57
CA LEU A 313 1.59 -5.85 -15.20
C LEU A 313 0.71 -4.77 -15.85
N ALA A 314 -0.34 -5.17 -16.57
CA ALA A 314 -1.32 -4.23 -17.12
C ALA A 314 -2.02 -3.41 -16.02
N GLN A 315 -2.48 -4.03 -14.93
CA GLN A 315 -3.10 -3.34 -13.78
C GLN A 315 -2.15 -2.33 -13.10
N LEU A 316 -0.85 -2.66 -13.02
CA LEU A 316 0.19 -1.78 -12.46
C LEU A 316 0.48 -0.58 -13.38
N ILE A 317 0.43 -0.77 -14.70
CA ILE A 317 0.66 0.27 -15.70
C ILE A 317 -0.53 1.24 -15.78
N ASP A 318 -1.77 0.74 -15.78
CA ASP A 318 -2.98 1.55 -15.73
C ASP A 318 -2.97 2.49 -14.51
N LYS A 319 -2.70 1.93 -13.31
CA LYS A 319 -2.65 2.70 -12.06
C LYS A 319 -1.31 3.43 -11.82
N PHE A 320 -0.36 3.38 -12.77
CA PHE A 320 0.98 3.97 -12.63
C PHE A 320 1.01 5.44 -12.17
N PRO A 321 0.15 6.35 -12.69
CA PRO A 321 0.22 7.77 -12.31
C PRO A 321 0.01 8.04 -10.82
N ARG A 322 -0.81 7.24 -10.12
CA ARG A 322 -1.01 7.32 -8.66
C ARG A 322 0.04 6.49 -7.90
N PHE A 323 0.54 5.42 -8.52
CA PHE A 323 1.51 4.50 -7.94
C PHE A 323 2.91 5.07 -7.79
N TRP A 324 3.37 5.85 -8.78
CA TRP A 324 4.75 6.36 -8.79
C TRP A 324 5.05 7.26 -7.58
N GLU A 325 4.05 7.97 -7.03
CA GLU A 325 4.21 8.88 -5.88
C GLU A 325 4.66 8.18 -4.59
N GLN A 326 4.32 6.89 -4.44
CA GLN A 326 4.78 6.05 -3.33
C GLN A 326 6.19 5.47 -3.58
N PHE A 327 6.63 5.40 -4.84
CA PHE A 327 7.91 4.86 -5.31
C PHE A 327 8.85 5.95 -5.88
N SER A 328 8.79 7.17 -5.33
CA SER A 328 9.59 8.32 -5.82
C SER A 328 11.08 8.30 -5.39
N SER A 329 11.60 7.22 -4.79
CA SER A 329 13.05 7.14 -4.51
C SER A 329 13.82 6.95 -5.81
N PRO A 330 15.00 7.57 -6.00
CA PRO A 330 15.87 7.26 -7.13
C PRO A 330 16.12 5.75 -7.26
N LYS A 331 16.31 5.04 -6.13
CA LYS A 331 16.49 3.57 -6.16
C LYS A 331 15.26 2.81 -6.67
N ASP A 332 14.05 3.29 -6.40
CA ASP A 332 12.81 2.66 -6.84
C ASP A 332 12.58 2.91 -8.34
N VAL A 333 12.80 4.16 -8.80
CA VAL A 333 12.78 4.53 -10.23
C VAL A 333 13.74 3.65 -11.04
N GLN A 334 14.96 3.50 -10.53
CA GLN A 334 16.05 2.80 -11.19
C GLN A 334 15.93 1.27 -11.16
N GLY A 335 15.56 0.70 -10.00
CA GLY A 335 15.52 -0.75 -9.80
C GLY A 335 14.16 -1.41 -10.09
N LEU A 336 13.07 -0.64 -10.08
CA LEU A 336 11.71 -1.18 -10.19
C LEU A 336 10.91 -0.51 -11.32
N LEU A 337 10.67 0.82 -11.26
CA LEU A 337 9.71 1.47 -12.16
C LEU A 337 10.18 1.48 -13.62
N GLY A 338 11.45 1.81 -13.87
CA GLY A 338 12.04 1.77 -15.21
C GLY A 338 11.96 0.39 -15.86
N PRO A 339 12.52 -0.65 -15.23
CA PRO A 339 12.39 -2.02 -15.71
C PRO A 339 10.94 -2.48 -15.88
N LEU A 340 10.03 -2.13 -14.97
CA LEU A 340 8.60 -2.46 -15.07
C LEU A 340 7.97 -1.89 -16.34
N LEU A 341 8.23 -0.63 -16.68
CA LEU A 341 7.69 -0.02 -17.89
C LEU A 341 8.34 -0.58 -19.17
N SER A 342 9.62 -0.94 -19.13
CA SER A 342 10.29 -1.70 -20.20
C SER A 342 9.60 -3.05 -20.42
N SER A 343 9.35 -3.79 -19.32
CA SER A 343 8.58 -5.03 -19.32
C SER A 343 7.15 -4.86 -19.83
N GLY A 344 6.51 -3.73 -19.52
CA GLY A 344 5.21 -3.35 -20.06
C GLY A 344 5.20 -3.34 -21.59
N LEU A 345 6.13 -2.58 -22.18
CA LEU A 345 6.32 -2.47 -23.63
C LEU A 345 6.61 -3.82 -24.31
N LEU A 346 7.40 -4.69 -23.65
CA LEU A 346 7.67 -6.05 -24.14
C LEU A 346 6.45 -6.97 -24.03
N SER A 347 5.72 -6.94 -22.91
CA SER A 347 4.53 -7.78 -22.69
C SER A 347 3.38 -7.41 -23.63
N ALA A 348 3.22 -6.11 -23.93
CA ALA A 348 2.23 -5.60 -24.85
C ALA A 348 2.44 -6.13 -26.28
N ARG A 349 3.68 -6.46 -26.66
CA ARG A 349 3.99 -7.11 -27.95
C ARG A 349 3.50 -8.56 -28.05
N ILE A 350 3.31 -9.24 -26.91
CA ILE A 350 2.90 -10.65 -26.82
C ILE A 350 1.38 -10.78 -26.69
N ALA A 351 0.71 -9.81 -26.07
CA ALA A 351 -0.74 -9.79 -25.89
C ALA A 351 -1.48 -9.40 -27.19
N HIS A 352 -2.63 -10.05 -27.46
CA HIS A 352 -3.45 -9.76 -28.65
C HIS A 352 -4.02 -8.32 -28.68
N ASP A 353 -4.28 -7.71 -27.51
CA ASP A 353 -4.71 -6.30 -27.38
C ASP A 353 -3.55 -5.31 -27.23
N GLY A 354 -2.37 -5.66 -27.75
CA GLY A 354 -1.09 -4.98 -27.47
C GLY A 354 -1.06 -3.47 -27.68
N LYS A 355 -1.84 -2.92 -28.60
CA LYS A 355 -1.82 -1.50 -28.99
C LYS A 355 -2.13 -0.56 -27.82
N GLU A 356 -3.20 -0.82 -27.08
CA GLU A 356 -3.58 0.03 -25.94
C GLU A 356 -2.55 -0.05 -24.82
N SER A 357 -2.04 -1.25 -24.54
CA SER A 357 -1.02 -1.48 -23.51
C SER A 357 0.31 -0.79 -23.82
N VAL A 358 0.74 -0.73 -25.09
CA VAL A 358 1.89 0.10 -25.51
C VAL A 358 1.62 1.58 -25.24
N GLY A 359 0.46 2.11 -25.63
CA GLY A 359 0.10 3.51 -25.41
C GLY A 359 0.06 3.91 -23.93
N GLN A 360 -0.51 3.06 -23.07
CA GLN A 360 -0.50 3.26 -21.62
C GLN A 360 0.93 3.21 -21.05
N SER A 361 1.75 2.24 -21.48
CA SER A 361 3.15 2.11 -21.05
C SER A 361 4.00 3.32 -21.44
N LEU A 362 3.85 3.83 -22.67
CA LEU A 362 4.55 5.02 -23.15
C LEU A 362 4.08 6.29 -22.44
N LYS A 363 2.78 6.42 -22.13
CA LYS A 363 2.24 7.52 -21.32
C LYS A 363 2.82 7.50 -19.89
N ALA A 364 2.91 6.33 -19.27
CA ALA A 364 3.55 6.15 -17.96
C ALA A 364 5.05 6.48 -18.01
N MET A 365 5.75 6.07 -19.07
CA MET A 365 7.15 6.43 -19.30
C MET A 365 7.37 7.92 -19.50
N GLU A 366 6.49 8.61 -20.26
CA GLU A 366 6.58 10.06 -20.46
C GLU A 366 6.45 10.83 -19.13
N LEU A 367 5.56 10.38 -18.24
CA LEU A 367 5.39 10.92 -16.89
C LEU A 367 6.62 10.67 -16.02
N LEU A 368 7.20 9.47 -16.07
CA LEU A 368 8.41 9.13 -15.31
C LEU A 368 9.62 9.97 -15.78
N LEU A 369 9.84 10.05 -17.10
CA LEU A 369 10.93 10.85 -17.68
C LEU A 369 10.74 12.36 -17.49
N ALA A 370 9.52 12.85 -17.27
CA ALA A 370 9.27 14.24 -16.88
C ALA A 370 9.64 14.56 -15.41
N LYS A 371 10.05 13.56 -14.61
CA LYS A 371 10.39 13.69 -13.18
C LYS A 371 11.83 13.25 -12.85
N VAL A 372 12.58 12.74 -13.82
CA VAL A 372 13.93 12.18 -13.61
C VAL A 372 14.96 13.04 -14.34
N ASP A 373 15.80 13.76 -13.60
CA ASP A 373 16.57 14.88 -14.16
C ASP A 373 17.78 14.51 -15.06
N ARG A 374 18.31 13.26 -15.00
CA ARG A 374 19.42 12.79 -15.86
C ARG A 374 19.93 11.35 -15.71
N ALA A 375 19.62 10.63 -14.62
CA ALA A 375 20.29 9.37 -14.28
C ALA A 375 19.37 8.15 -14.39
N PHE A 376 19.19 7.65 -15.62
CA PHE A 376 18.41 6.43 -15.89
C PHE A 376 19.35 5.24 -16.21
N PRO A 377 19.55 4.27 -15.30
CA PRO A 377 20.31 3.06 -15.57
C PRO A 377 19.54 2.18 -16.54
N SER A 378 20.27 1.43 -17.37
CA SER A 378 19.70 0.63 -18.46
C SER A 378 18.89 1.47 -19.48
N ALA A 379 19.18 2.78 -19.60
CA ALA A 379 18.59 3.65 -20.62
C ALA A 379 18.65 3.05 -22.03
N ASP A 380 19.77 2.40 -22.38
CA ASP A 380 19.96 1.72 -23.66
C ASP A 380 18.90 0.62 -23.89
N HIS A 381 18.61 -0.18 -22.85
CA HIS A 381 17.61 -1.26 -22.92
C HIS A 381 16.19 -0.68 -23.04
N ILE A 382 15.89 0.36 -22.26
CA ILE A 382 14.57 1.00 -22.27
C ILE A 382 14.32 1.71 -23.60
N ALA A 383 15.32 2.40 -24.16
CA ALA A 383 15.24 2.98 -25.50
C ALA A 383 15.03 1.90 -26.58
N ARG A 384 15.74 0.78 -26.47
CA ARG A 384 15.61 -0.38 -27.36
C ARG A 384 14.21 -1.02 -27.28
N ASP A 385 13.60 -1.04 -26.11
CA ASP A 385 12.25 -1.58 -25.89
C ASP A 385 11.16 -0.59 -26.35
N ILE A 386 11.34 0.73 -26.13
CA ILE A 386 10.48 1.78 -26.71
C ILE A 386 10.45 1.67 -28.23
N LEU A 387 11.62 1.55 -28.89
CA LEU A 387 11.69 1.35 -30.34
C LEU A 387 10.96 0.07 -30.79
N SER A 388 11.09 -1.01 -30.03
CA SER A 388 10.42 -2.29 -30.34
C SER A 388 8.89 -2.19 -30.15
N GLY A 389 8.44 -1.40 -29.18
CA GLY A 389 7.03 -1.02 -29.00
C GLY A 389 6.49 -0.14 -30.12
N LEU A 390 7.25 0.87 -30.56
CA LEU A 390 6.88 1.76 -31.68
C LEU A 390 6.74 1.02 -33.01
N ILE A 391 7.59 0.02 -33.28
CA ILE A 391 7.44 -0.85 -34.45
C ILE A 391 6.13 -1.67 -34.37
N SER A 392 5.67 -1.99 -33.16
CA SER A 392 4.46 -2.79 -32.93
C SER A 392 3.17 -1.94 -32.93
N ALA A 393 3.27 -0.67 -32.52
CA ALA A 393 2.16 0.29 -32.45
C ALA A 393 2.61 1.67 -33.01
N PRO A 394 2.72 1.82 -34.35
CA PRO A 394 3.22 3.04 -34.98
C PRO A 394 2.35 4.28 -34.72
N GLU A 395 1.07 4.11 -34.39
CA GLU A 395 0.17 5.18 -33.95
C GLU A 395 0.64 5.91 -32.68
N GLU A 396 1.46 5.27 -31.85
CA GLU A 396 2.03 5.86 -30.62
C GLU A 396 3.42 6.49 -30.83
N ALA A 397 3.90 6.57 -32.08
CA ALA A 397 5.17 7.21 -32.45
C ALA A 397 5.35 8.61 -31.82
N PRO A 398 4.36 9.53 -31.82
CA PRO A 398 4.52 10.85 -31.19
C PRO A 398 4.79 10.81 -29.67
N ARG A 399 4.43 9.74 -28.96
CA ARG A 399 4.75 9.57 -27.52
C ARG A 399 6.10 8.88 -27.32
N GLY A 400 6.33 7.78 -28.02
CA GLY A 400 7.60 7.04 -27.88
C GLY A 400 8.81 7.85 -28.34
N LEU A 401 8.68 8.69 -29.36
CA LEU A 401 9.77 9.58 -29.80
C LEU A 401 10.11 10.64 -28.74
N ARG A 402 9.11 11.27 -28.11
CA ARG A 402 9.34 12.19 -26.98
C ARG A 402 9.99 11.49 -25.77
N CYS A 403 9.69 10.21 -25.54
CA CYS A 403 10.37 9.42 -24.53
C CYS A 403 11.83 9.15 -24.92
N LEU A 404 12.09 8.80 -26.18
CA LEU A 404 13.46 8.60 -26.70
C LEU A 404 14.30 9.88 -26.64
N GLU A 405 13.77 11.04 -27.06
CA GLU A 405 14.47 12.33 -26.97
C GLU A 405 14.93 12.65 -25.54
N LYS A 406 14.07 12.41 -24.53
CA LYS A 406 14.40 12.59 -23.11
C LYS A 406 15.40 11.55 -22.59
N LEU A 407 15.38 10.34 -23.14
CA LEU A 407 16.20 9.22 -22.69
C LEU A 407 17.58 9.20 -23.35
N LEU A 408 17.74 9.73 -24.57
CA LEU A 408 18.99 9.75 -25.32
C LEU A 408 20.19 10.35 -24.54
N PRO A 409 20.07 11.47 -23.80
CA PRO A 409 21.15 11.99 -22.95
C PRO A 409 21.61 11.03 -21.84
N CYS A 410 20.81 10.02 -21.50
CA CYS A 410 21.14 8.98 -20.52
C CYS A 410 21.76 7.73 -21.16
N THR A 411 21.71 7.59 -22.49
CA THR A 411 22.15 6.39 -23.21
C THR A 411 23.67 6.40 -23.47
N THR A 412 24.29 5.22 -23.42
CA THR A 412 25.71 5.08 -23.74
C THR A 412 25.94 5.34 -25.22
N ARG A 413 27.14 5.83 -25.56
CA ARG A 413 27.53 6.04 -26.96
C ARG A 413 27.48 4.73 -27.75
N GLU A 414 28.04 3.65 -27.19
CA GLU A 414 28.03 2.33 -27.84
C GLU A 414 26.61 1.77 -28.02
N GLY A 415 25.73 1.94 -27.04
CA GLY A 415 24.32 1.56 -27.15
C GLY A 415 23.58 2.33 -28.25
N ARG A 416 23.84 3.64 -28.36
CA ARG A 416 23.30 4.48 -29.45
C ARG A 416 23.77 4.01 -30.83
N GLU A 417 25.08 3.88 -31.03
CA GLU A 417 25.71 3.54 -32.31
C GLU A 417 25.45 2.08 -32.74
N ARG A 418 25.43 1.11 -31.82
CA ARG A 418 25.28 -0.33 -32.16
C ARG A 418 23.85 -0.86 -32.13
N GLU A 419 22.96 -0.29 -31.30
CA GLU A 419 21.62 -0.88 -31.08
C GLU A 419 20.48 0.06 -31.47
N LEU A 420 20.51 1.31 -31.00
CA LEU A 420 19.39 2.23 -31.18
C LEU A 420 19.31 2.74 -32.62
N GLU A 421 20.44 3.13 -33.23
CA GLU A 421 20.49 3.58 -34.61
C GLU A 421 19.99 2.52 -35.61
N PRO A 422 20.51 1.26 -35.62
CA PRO A 422 20.00 0.24 -36.54
C PRO A 422 18.52 -0.08 -36.33
N LYS A 423 18.03 -0.05 -35.07
CA LYS A 423 16.60 -0.24 -34.77
C LYS A 423 15.73 0.94 -35.17
N LEU A 424 16.21 2.18 -35.03
CA LEU A 424 15.53 3.39 -35.53
C LEU A 424 15.39 3.34 -37.05
N VAL A 425 16.45 2.97 -37.76
CA VAL A 425 16.41 2.83 -39.23
C VAL A 425 15.50 1.69 -39.65
N ALA A 426 15.57 0.52 -39.00
CA ALA A 426 14.65 -0.59 -39.27
C ALA A 426 13.19 -0.22 -38.96
N GLY A 427 12.95 0.53 -37.87
CA GLY A 427 11.63 1.05 -37.53
C GLY A 427 11.11 2.06 -38.53
N LEU A 428 11.94 2.99 -39.00
CA LEU A 428 11.65 3.88 -40.12
C LEU A 428 11.29 3.09 -41.39
N GLN A 429 12.07 2.05 -41.73
CA GLN A 429 11.79 1.20 -42.89
C GLN A 429 10.42 0.51 -42.77
N GLU A 430 10.06 -0.01 -41.59
CA GLU A 430 8.79 -0.69 -41.37
C GLU A 430 7.61 0.29 -41.36
N MET A 431 7.75 1.39 -40.62
CA MET A 431 6.80 2.51 -40.60
C MET A 431 6.50 3.00 -42.02
N CYS A 432 7.51 3.16 -42.88
CA CYS A 432 7.32 3.60 -44.26
C CYS A 432 6.68 2.57 -45.21
N LYS A 433 6.57 1.29 -44.81
CA LYS A 433 5.75 0.28 -45.53
C LYS A 433 4.27 0.42 -45.15
N THR A 434 3.98 0.85 -43.93
CA THR A 434 2.60 1.11 -43.48
C THR A 434 2.11 2.46 -44.02
N THR A 435 0.88 2.52 -44.51
CA THR A 435 0.27 3.74 -45.06
C THR A 435 -0.19 4.75 -44.00
N ALA A 436 0.04 4.47 -42.72
CA ALA A 436 -0.54 5.20 -41.59
C ALA A 436 0.36 6.33 -41.03
N VAL A 437 1.59 6.48 -41.53
CA VAL A 437 2.62 7.31 -40.87
C VAL A 437 2.58 8.75 -41.36
N SER A 438 2.49 9.69 -40.42
CA SER A 438 2.53 11.12 -40.76
C SER A 438 3.93 11.52 -41.24
N PRO A 439 4.06 12.43 -42.23
CA PRO A 439 5.33 13.06 -42.55
C PRO A 439 6.01 13.70 -41.33
N HIS A 440 5.21 14.16 -40.35
CA HIS A 440 5.72 14.69 -39.09
C HIS A 440 6.43 13.63 -38.24
N ASP A 441 5.89 12.41 -38.16
CA ASP A 441 6.49 11.34 -37.34
C ASP A 441 7.84 10.90 -37.92
N VAL A 442 7.95 10.88 -39.26
CA VAL A 442 9.22 10.68 -39.97
C VAL A 442 10.19 11.81 -39.70
N GLU A 443 9.75 13.07 -39.72
CA GLU A 443 10.59 14.22 -39.39
C GLU A 443 11.12 14.13 -37.94
N GLN A 444 10.30 13.71 -36.98
CA GLN A 444 10.71 13.52 -35.59
C GLN A 444 11.67 12.32 -35.43
N LEU A 445 11.42 11.19 -36.10
CA LEU A 445 12.36 10.06 -36.15
C LEU A 445 13.72 10.46 -36.71
N LEU A 446 13.73 11.27 -37.78
CA LEU A 446 14.96 11.80 -38.35
C LEU A 446 15.65 12.78 -37.38
N LYS A 447 14.93 13.61 -36.63
CA LYS A 447 15.52 14.46 -35.56
C LYS A 447 16.17 13.65 -34.44
N VAL A 448 15.50 12.61 -33.96
CA VAL A 448 16.03 11.66 -32.95
C VAL A 448 17.31 11.00 -33.47
N LEU A 449 17.31 10.55 -34.73
CA LEU A 449 18.49 9.97 -35.36
C LEU A 449 19.61 11.01 -35.57
N MET A 450 19.27 12.27 -35.90
CA MET A 450 20.22 13.38 -35.98
C MET A 450 20.93 13.61 -34.64
N SER A 451 20.18 13.55 -33.53
CA SER A 451 20.72 13.70 -32.18
C SER A 451 21.67 12.56 -31.79
N ILE A 452 21.46 11.34 -32.30
CA ILE A 452 22.42 10.23 -32.13
C ILE A 452 23.69 10.52 -32.94
N VAL A 453 23.51 10.79 -34.24
CA VAL A 453 24.61 10.91 -35.21
C VAL A 453 25.50 12.14 -34.98
N ALA A 454 24.96 13.21 -34.37
CA ALA A 454 25.75 14.39 -34.00
C ALA A 454 26.96 14.04 -33.13
N GLU A 455 26.79 13.10 -32.19
CA GLU A 455 27.81 12.62 -31.25
C GLU A 455 28.70 11.48 -31.81
N SER A 456 28.36 10.90 -32.96
CA SER A 456 29.11 9.82 -33.60
C SER A 456 30.43 10.29 -34.28
N THR A 457 31.35 9.34 -34.49
CA THR A 457 32.60 9.59 -35.25
C THR A 457 32.29 9.73 -36.73
N VAL A 458 33.13 10.50 -37.45
CA VAL A 458 33.02 10.64 -38.91
C VAL A 458 33.05 9.29 -39.61
N GLU A 459 33.91 8.38 -39.13
CA GLU A 459 34.04 7.02 -39.63
C GLU A 459 32.76 6.20 -39.46
N HIS A 460 32.13 6.22 -38.28
CA HIS A 460 30.87 5.51 -38.04
C HIS A 460 29.75 6.04 -38.94
N VAL A 461 29.66 7.37 -39.10
CA VAL A 461 28.65 7.96 -39.97
C VAL A 461 28.86 7.59 -41.44
N ALA A 462 30.12 7.57 -41.90
CA ALA A 462 30.46 7.21 -43.27
C ALA A 462 30.28 5.71 -43.58
N THR A 463 30.58 4.83 -42.62
CA THR A 463 30.65 3.38 -42.83
C THR A 463 29.42 2.61 -42.35
N VAL A 464 28.63 3.16 -41.44
CA VAL A 464 27.45 2.52 -40.85
C VAL A 464 26.18 3.34 -41.12
N THR A 465 26.11 4.59 -40.66
CA THR A 465 24.90 5.42 -40.77
C THR A 465 24.45 5.65 -42.21
N LEU A 466 25.33 6.12 -43.08
CA LEU A 466 24.99 6.40 -44.48
C LEU A 466 24.52 5.13 -45.23
N PRO A 467 25.24 3.99 -45.18
CA PRO A 467 24.76 2.72 -45.76
C PRO A 467 23.41 2.24 -45.22
N LEU A 468 23.13 2.41 -43.91
CA LEU A 468 21.84 2.05 -43.31
C LEU A 468 20.68 2.91 -43.88
N LEU A 469 20.94 4.18 -44.19
CA LEU A 469 19.94 5.12 -44.69
C LEU A 469 19.71 5.06 -46.20
N CYS A 470 20.71 4.67 -47.00
CA CYS A 470 20.59 4.59 -48.46
C CYS A 470 19.36 3.80 -48.96
N PRO A 471 18.97 2.64 -48.39
CA PRO A 471 17.75 1.93 -48.75
C PRO A 471 16.46 2.76 -48.59
N LEU A 472 16.41 3.68 -47.63
CA LEU A 472 15.25 4.54 -47.39
C LEU A 472 14.99 5.52 -48.56
N LEU A 473 16.03 5.89 -49.34
CA LEU A 473 15.87 6.75 -50.52
C LEU A 473 15.04 6.11 -51.65
N ILE A 474 14.84 4.78 -51.60
CA ILE A 474 14.10 4.00 -52.60
C ILE A 474 12.61 3.89 -52.22
N ILE A 475 12.20 4.39 -51.04
CA ILE A 475 10.81 4.38 -50.58
C ILE A 475 9.89 5.12 -51.57
N ARG A 476 8.73 4.51 -51.85
CA ARG A 476 7.72 5.03 -52.80
C ARG A 476 7.06 6.34 -52.34
N HIS A 477 7.02 6.59 -51.03
CA HIS A 477 6.37 7.77 -50.45
C HIS A 477 7.20 9.03 -50.70
N VAL A 478 6.75 9.88 -51.62
CA VAL A 478 7.52 11.02 -52.17
C VAL A 478 8.01 11.96 -51.07
N THR A 479 7.13 12.42 -50.18
CA THR A 479 7.49 13.36 -49.11
C THR A 479 8.52 12.78 -48.13
N VAL A 480 8.38 11.51 -47.76
CA VAL A 480 9.30 10.83 -46.85
C VAL A 480 10.67 10.71 -47.50
N ARG A 481 10.72 10.29 -48.77
CA ARG A 481 11.94 10.25 -49.58
C ARG A 481 12.61 11.63 -49.70
N GLU A 482 11.85 12.72 -49.82
CA GLU A 482 12.40 14.09 -49.81
C GLU A 482 13.04 14.45 -48.47
N HIS A 483 12.39 14.13 -47.34
CA HIS A 483 12.96 14.36 -46.00
C HIS A 483 14.22 13.52 -45.77
N ILE A 484 14.22 12.24 -46.17
CA ILE A 484 15.39 11.35 -46.10
C ILE A 484 16.50 11.87 -47.01
N SER A 485 16.19 12.30 -48.24
CA SER A 485 17.18 12.84 -49.18
C SER A 485 17.86 14.10 -48.64
N LYS A 486 17.08 15.02 -48.08
CA LYS A 486 17.60 16.21 -47.37
C LYS A 486 18.51 15.81 -46.21
N TYR A 487 18.07 14.88 -45.37
CA TYR A 487 18.79 14.38 -44.21
C TYR A 487 20.11 13.67 -44.58
N VAL A 488 20.10 12.80 -45.60
CA VAL A 488 21.30 12.13 -46.13
C VAL A 488 22.29 13.15 -46.70
N ASN A 489 21.81 14.19 -47.40
CA ASN A 489 22.68 15.27 -47.86
C ASN A 489 23.28 16.04 -46.67
N GLU A 490 22.49 16.40 -45.65
CA GLU A 490 22.98 17.05 -44.43
C GLU A 490 24.06 16.21 -43.71
N LEU A 491 23.89 14.88 -43.66
CA LEU A 491 24.89 13.93 -43.16
C LEU A 491 26.17 13.90 -43.99
N VAL A 492 26.07 13.82 -45.32
CA VAL A 492 27.24 13.85 -46.22
C VAL A 492 28.00 15.17 -46.03
N GLN A 493 27.29 16.29 -45.92
CA GLN A 493 27.90 17.60 -45.64
C GLN A 493 28.52 17.66 -44.24
N LEU A 494 27.96 16.97 -43.24
CA LEU A 494 28.53 16.87 -41.89
C LEU A 494 29.83 16.06 -41.89
N VAL A 495 29.84 14.92 -42.59
CA VAL A 495 31.03 14.06 -42.77
C VAL A 495 32.15 14.82 -43.47
N ILE A 496 31.86 15.50 -44.59
CA ILE A 496 32.83 16.33 -45.31
C ILE A 496 33.40 17.41 -44.38
N ARG A 497 32.54 18.15 -43.66
CA ARG A 497 32.98 19.23 -42.75
C ARG A 497 33.84 18.73 -41.58
N LYS A 498 33.41 17.69 -40.86
CA LYS A 498 34.19 17.12 -39.75
C LYS A 498 35.53 16.57 -40.25
N ARG A 499 35.56 15.87 -41.39
CA ARG A 499 36.80 15.37 -42.00
C ARG A 499 37.77 16.50 -42.38
N SER A 500 37.27 17.58 -42.99
CA SER A 500 38.10 18.75 -43.30
C SER A 500 38.66 19.43 -42.05
N GLN A 501 37.96 19.37 -40.91
CA GLN A 501 38.46 19.86 -39.62
C GLN A 501 39.54 18.94 -39.04
N GLU A 502 39.34 17.61 -39.09
CA GLU A 502 40.33 16.61 -38.67
C GLU A 502 41.63 16.74 -39.49
N GLU A 503 41.54 16.88 -40.81
CA GLU A 503 42.67 17.11 -41.71
C GLU A 503 43.42 18.42 -41.37
N GLN A 504 42.70 19.51 -41.07
CA GLN A 504 43.30 20.77 -40.63
C GLN A 504 43.95 20.69 -39.23
N GLU A 505 43.35 19.95 -38.28
CA GLU A 505 43.98 19.73 -36.97
C GLU A 505 45.26 18.92 -37.08
N ASP A 506 45.29 17.88 -37.91
CA ASP A 506 46.48 17.08 -38.13
C ASP A 506 47.59 17.86 -38.86
N GLU A 507 47.25 18.75 -39.80
CA GLU A 507 48.22 19.71 -40.35
C GLU A 507 48.78 20.65 -39.28
N ARG A 508 47.93 21.20 -38.41
CA ARG A 508 48.38 22.08 -37.31
C ARG A 508 49.24 21.32 -36.29
N ARG A 509 48.92 20.06 -35.98
CA ARG A 509 49.74 19.19 -35.13
C ARG A 509 51.10 18.88 -35.76
N LYS A 510 51.14 18.60 -37.08
CA LYS A 510 52.40 18.42 -37.84
C LYS A 510 53.25 19.70 -37.83
N GLN A 511 52.64 20.87 -37.99
CA GLN A 511 53.31 22.18 -37.92
C GLN A 511 53.82 22.50 -36.50
N GLN A 512 53.06 22.18 -35.45
CA GLN A 512 53.51 22.34 -34.06
C GLN A 512 54.65 21.37 -33.71
N ALA A 513 54.58 20.12 -34.16
CA ALA A 513 55.64 19.14 -33.95
C ALA A 513 56.94 19.52 -34.66
N SER A 514 56.87 20.03 -35.90
CA SER A 514 58.06 20.51 -36.61
C SER A 514 58.64 21.79 -35.98
N ALA A 515 57.79 22.71 -35.51
CA ALA A 515 58.24 23.89 -34.76
C ALA A 515 58.93 23.51 -33.43
N ALA A 516 58.37 22.55 -32.68
CA ALA A 516 58.95 22.07 -31.42
C ALA A 516 60.31 21.36 -31.61
N PHE A 517 60.50 20.67 -32.74
CA PHE A 517 61.78 20.07 -33.10
C PHE A 517 62.86 21.13 -33.39
N VAL A 518 62.47 22.28 -33.96
CA VAL A 518 63.38 23.41 -34.24
C VAL A 518 63.72 24.22 -32.99
N THR A 519 62.85 24.25 -31.98
CA THR A 519 63.09 24.98 -30.71
C THR A 519 63.64 24.13 -29.58
N ALA A 520 63.95 22.85 -29.81
CA ALA A 520 64.68 22.03 -28.84
C ALA A 520 66.09 22.61 -28.62
N PRO A 521 66.45 23.08 -27.40
CA PRO A 521 67.73 23.73 -27.17
C PRO A 521 68.87 22.74 -27.39
N SER A 522 69.87 23.17 -28.18
CA SER A 522 71.11 22.43 -28.39
C SER A 522 71.73 22.03 -27.05
N ALA A 523 72.21 20.79 -26.93
CA ALA A 523 72.79 20.25 -25.71
C ALA A 523 74.12 20.91 -25.26
N ALA A 524 74.50 22.03 -25.88
CA ALA A 524 75.73 22.78 -25.60
C ALA A 524 75.60 23.80 -24.44
N GLU A 525 74.40 24.27 -24.08
CA GLU A 525 74.21 25.29 -23.02
C GLU A 525 73.83 24.71 -21.65
N ARG A 526 74.47 23.60 -21.25
CA ARG A 526 74.37 23.03 -19.88
C ARG A 526 75.67 23.08 -19.07
N HIS A 527 76.61 23.93 -19.47
CA HIS A 527 77.81 24.26 -18.68
C HIS A 527 77.93 25.77 -18.44
N GLN A 528 77.27 26.27 -17.38
CA GLN A 528 77.79 27.29 -16.42
C GLN A 528 76.65 27.84 -15.54
N THR A 529 76.45 27.26 -14.36
CA THR A 529 76.07 27.96 -13.11
C THR A 529 76.08 26.96 -11.95
N LEU A 530 77.23 26.84 -11.28
CA LEU A 530 77.40 26.01 -10.08
C LEU A 530 78.52 26.58 -9.21
N THR A 531 78.18 27.44 -8.25
CA THR A 531 79.06 27.93 -7.17
C THR A 531 78.24 28.59 -6.05
N GLY A 532 78.50 28.21 -4.78
CA GLY A 532 77.80 28.70 -3.56
C GLY A 532 76.66 27.75 -3.12
N MET A 533 76.80 26.86 -2.12
CA MET A 533 76.95 27.09 -0.65
C MET A 533 75.80 27.93 -0.06
N SER A 534 75.11 27.58 1.04
CA SER A 534 74.95 26.34 1.85
C SER A 534 73.61 26.48 2.66
N ASP A 535 73.13 25.65 3.61
CA ASP A 535 73.63 24.47 4.34
C ASP A 535 72.45 23.67 4.98
N GLY A 536 72.74 22.58 5.73
CA GLY A 536 71.82 21.98 6.74
C GLY A 536 70.81 20.93 6.24
N SER A 537 71.08 19.62 6.21
CA SER A 537 71.29 18.65 7.33
C SER A 537 70.02 17.98 7.89
N ASN A 538 69.86 16.69 7.54
CA ASN A 538 69.30 15.54 8.30
C ASN A 538 68.40 14.66 7.40
N ALA A 539 68.89 13.49 6.94
CA ALA A 539 68.80 12.18 7.60
C ALA A 539 67.42 11.50 7.34
N THR A 540 67.28 10.23 6.93
CA THR A 540 68.26 9.11 6.92
C THR A 540 67.81 8.00 5.93
N SER A 541 68.77 7.30 5.27
CA SER A 541 68.85 5.84 5.00
C SER A 541 67.60 4.96 4.71
N PHE A 542 67.58 3.93 3.84
CA PHE A 542 68.58 3.34 2.90
C PHE A 542 67.88 2.40 1.88
N PHE A 543 68.65 1.81 0.96
CA PHE A 543 68.25 0.92 -0.17
C PHE A 543 67.66 -0.47 0.17
N ALA A 544 66.77 -0.97 -0.73
CA ALA A 544 66.80 -2.29 -1.41
C ALA A 544 65.48 -2.49 -2.22
N SER A 545 65.41 -2.59 -3.55
CA SER A 545 65.94 -3.55 -4.54
C SER A 545 65.23 -4.91 -4.65
N GLN A 546 64.34 -5.00 -5.67
CA GLN A 546 64.08 -6.14 -6.58
C GLN A 546 63.36 -7.45 -6.13
N SER A 547 62.21 -7.67 -6.80
CA SER A 547 61.79 -8.93 -7.45
C SER A 547 61.17 -10.05 -6.54
N PRO A 548 60.51 -11.09 -7.10
CA PRO A 548 59.04 -11.11 -7.03
C PRO A 548 58.46 -12.32 -6.29
N ALA A 549 57.64 -12.08 -5.28
CA ALA A 549 57.01 -13.14 -4.49
C ALA A 549 55.69 -13.65 -5.11
N GLN A 550 55.66 -14.96 -5.28
CA GLN A 550 54.58 -15.80 -5.79
C GLN A 550 53.18 -15.53 -5.19
N SER A 551 52.17 -15.81 -6.03
CA SER A 551 50.76 -15.92 -5.68
C SER A 551 50.50 -16.71 -4.39
N ARG A 552 49.83 -16.09 -3.41
CA ARG A 552 49.06 -16.80 -2.38
C ARG A 552 47.57 -16.71 -2.71
N LEU A 553 46.99 -17.86 -3.05
CA LEU A 553 45.53 -18.02 -3.13
C LEU A 553 44.92 -17.79 -1.73
N PRO A 554 43.72 -17.19 -1.63
CA PRO A 554 42.93 -17.25 -0.41
C PRO A 554 42.50 -18.71 -0.15
N PRO A 555 42.28 -19.11 1.13
CA PRO A 555 41.77 -20.44 1.43
C PRO A 555 40.36 -20.64 0.86
N PRO A 556 39.97 -21.88 0.52
CA PRO A 556 38.63 -22.14 0.01
C PRO A 556 37.59 -21.87 1.10
N ILE A 557 36.70 -20.92 0.84
CA ILE A 557 35.46 -20.79 1.61
C ILE A 557 34.64 -22.04 1.32
N HIS A 558 34.38 -22.85 2.35
CA HIS A 558 33.48 -23.98 2.24
C HIS A 558 32.10 -23.49 1.78
N ARG A 559 31.59 -24.09 0.69
CA ARG A 559 30.15 -24.03 0.39
C ARG A 559 29.44 -24.77 1.51
N GLU A 560 28.65 -24.05 2.30
CA GLU A 560 27.57 -24.66 3.06
C GLU A 560 26.46 -25.03 2.08
N ASP A 561 26.06 -26.31 2.07
CA ASP A 561 24.94 -26.77 1.25
C ASP A 561 23.62 -26.20 1.80
N PRO A 562 22.78 -25.52 0.99
CA PRO A 562 21.51 -24.98 1.44
C PRO A 562 20.41 -26.06 1.67
N ASN A 563 20.78 -27.34 1.71
CA ASN A 563 19.87 -28.49 1.77
C ASN A 563 19.94 -29.32 3.07
N SER A 564 20.69 -28.89 4.09
CA SER A 564 20.84 -29.64 5.37
C SER A 564 19.84 -29.26 6.47
N LEU A 565 18.78 -28.49 6.15
CA LEU A 565 17.82 -27.94 7.11
C LEU A 565 16.52 -28.76 7.29
N PHE A 566 16.60 -30.08 7.09
CA PHE A 566 15.57 -31.03 7.54
C PHE A 566 16.24 -32.23 8.21
N GLY A 567 16.27 -32.22 9.55
CA GLY A 567 16.69 -33.38 10.34
C GLY A 567 15.62 -34.48 10.33
N ASP A 568 16.06 -35.73 10.31
CA ASP A 568 15.20 -36.93 10.29
C ASP A 568 14.19 -36.97 11.45
N MET A 569 12.93 -36.61 11.16
CA MET A 569 11.81 -37.03 12.01
C MET A 569 11.32 -38.41 11.60
N LYS A 570 11.44 -39.34 12.55
CA LYS A 570 11.08 -40.76 12.40
C LYS A 570 9.64 -40.96 11.94
N SER A 571 9.49 -41.94 11.05
CA SER A 571 8.24 -42.53 10.56
C SER A 571 7.14 -42.69 11.62
N ALA A 572 5.95 -42.18 11.32
CA ALA A 572 4.67 -42.56 11.92
C ALA A 572 3.89 -43.50 10.96
N PRO A 573 2.99 -44.38 11.45
CA PRO A 573 2.42 -45.48 10.67
C PRO A 573 1.32 -45.06 9.68
N PRO A 574 1.03 -45.89 8.65
CA PRO A 574 0.04 -45.57 7.63
C PRO A 574 -1.41 -45.64 8.14
N VAL A 575 -2.20 -44.62 7.82
CA VAL A 575 -3.65 -44.55 8.03
C VAL A 575 -4.34 -44.82 6.67
N PRO A 576 -5.44 -45.59 6.61
CA PRO A 576 -5.86 -46.25 5.38
C PRO A 576 -6.49 -45.33 4.31
N SER A 577 -6.32 -45.77 3.07
CA SER A 577 -6.86 -45.18 1.85
C SER A 577 -8.38 -44.93 1.90
N GLN A 578 -8.82 -43.72 1.55
CA GLN A 578 -10.22 -43.41 1.28
C GLN A 578 -10.44 -43.01 -0.19
N ALA A 579 -11.67 -43.25 -0.66
CA ALA A 579 -12.02 -43.42 -2.07
C ALA A 579 -11.89 -42.16 -2.94
N GLN A 580 -11.62 -42.39 -4.22
CA GLN A 580 -11.74 -41.38 -5.28
C GLN A 580 -13.22 -40.97 -5.48
N PRO A 581 -13.54 -39.67 -5.52
CA PRO A 581 -14.80 -39.20 -6.12
C PRO A 581 -14.71 -39.22 -7.67
N PRO A 582 -15.86 -39.29 -8.37
CA PRO A 582 -15.88 -39.57 -9.81
C PRO A 582 -15.44 -38.39 -10.67
N LYS A 583 -14.87 -38.72 -11.84
CA LYS A 583 -14.60 -37.76 -12.92
C LYS A 583 -15.92 -37.24 -13.48
N HIS A 584 -16.20 -35.94 -13.35
CA HIS A 584 -17.22 -35.27 -14.15
C HIS A 584 -16.59 -34.48 -15.29
N ALA A 585 -17.29 -34.49 -16.43
CA ALA A 585 -16.84 -33.96 -17.70
C ALA A 585 -16.82 -32.42 -17.72
N GLY A 586 -16.11 -31.88 -18.71
CA GLY A 586 -15.82 -30.45 -18.80
C GLY A 586 -17.02 -29.56 -19.08
N TYR A 587 -16.80 -28.27 -18.84
CA TYR A 587 -17.53 -27.18 -19.45
C TYR A 587 -16.48 -26.14 -19.86
N ASP A 588 -16.32 -25.96 -21.17
CA ASP A 588 -15.50 -24.90 -21.74
C ASP A 588 -16.19 -23.54 -21.56
N ASP A 589 -15.36 -22.50 -21.61
CA ASP A 589 -15.62 -21.10 -21.98
C ASP A 589 -17.06 -20.54 -21.91
N VAL A 590 -17.19 -19.45 -21.13
CA VAL A 590 -17.60 -18.12 -21.60
C VAL A 590 -17.52 -17.16 -20.41
N PHE A 591 -16.54 -16.26 -20.39
CA PHE A 591 -16.60 -14.97 -19.70
C PHE A 591 -15.55 -14.02 -20.28
N GLY A 592 -15.99 -13.07 -21.10
CA GLY A 592 -15.24 -11.85 -21.38
C GLY A 592 -15.54 -10.79 -20.32
N PHE A 593 -14.50 -10.11 -19.85
CA PHE A 593 -14.52 -8.89 -19.05
C PHE A 593 -13.32 -8.03 -19.43
#